data_AF-A0A419HUY2-F1
#
_entry.id   AF-A0A419HUY2-F1
#
_cell.length_a   1.000
_cell.length_b   1.000
_cell.length_c   1.000
_cell.angle_alpha   90.00
_cell.angle_beta   90.00
_cell.angle_gamma   90.00
#
_symmetry.space_group_name_H-M   'P 1'
#
loop_
_entity.id
_entity.type
_entity.pdbx_description
1 polymer ?
#
loop_
_entity_poly.entity_id
_entity_poly.type
_entity_poly.pdbx_seq_one_letter_code
_entity_poly.pdbx_strand_id
1 'polypeptide(L)'
;MDALHEICDFTAPRTKRHLDLDWWPYLLERAYELAGTEELARAFHGDGVEINPGYRDHPATIWDHPVTGLDPAGVADIALALQTISPEVVRAAVPSDPEEIEVKLGRTARTFDGDLAAHLAEQHTVVRDFYRKAASRDEAVVMWWD
;
A
#
# COMPACT_ATOMS: atom_id res chain seq x y z
N MET A 1 3.89 4.57 -26.83
CA MET A 1 3.12 4.60 -25.57
C MET A 1 4.12 4.84 -24.46
N ASP A 2 3.78 5.64 -23.45
CA ASP A 2 4.65 5.86 -22.31
C ASP A 2 4.70 4.60 -21.45
N ALA A 3 5.87 4.19 -20.95
CA ALA A 3 6.02 2.97 -20.16
C ALA A 3 5.17 3.02 -18.88
N LEU A 4 4.93 4.21 -18.33
CA LEU A 4 4.05 4.43 -17.19
C LEU A 4 2.59 4.10 -17.52
N HIS A 5 2.13 4.47 -18.72
CA HIS A 5 0.78 4.16 -19.19
C HIS A 5 0.60 2.65 -19.40
N GLU A 6 1.60 1.96 -19.96
CA GLU A 6 1.53 0.50 -20.13
C GLU A 6 1.49 -0.27 -18.80
N ILE A 7 2.15 0.25 -17.76
CA ILE A 7 2.12 -0.31 -16.41
C ILE A 7 0.73 -0.14 -15.78
N CYS A 8 0.20 1.08 -15.78
CA CYS A 8 -1.10 1.37 -15.17
C CYS A 8 -2.26 0.65 -15.90
N ASP A 9 -2.19 0.53 -17.23
CA ASP A 9 -3.22 -0.16 -18.03
C ASP A 9 -3.10 -1.69 -18.02
N PHE A 10 -2.19 -2.25 -17.21
CA PHE A 10 -1.90 -3.70 -17.12
C PHE A 10 -1.54 -4.37 -18.46
N THR A 11 -1.15 -3.58 -19.46
CA THR A 11 -0.74 -4.07 -20.78
C THR A 11 0.72 -4.52 -20.80
N ALA A 12 1.52 -4.00 -19.86
CA ALA A 12 2.87 -4.49 -19.60
C ALA A 12 2.83 -5.93 -19.04
N PRO A 13 3.79 -6.80 -19.44
CA PRO A 13 3.89 -8.14 -18.87
C PRO A 13 4.00 -8.09 -17.34
N ARG A 14 3.23 -8.93 -16.63
CA ARG A 14 3.38 -9.10 -15.18
C ARG A 14 4.78 -9.60 -14.86
N THR A 15 5.67 -8.68 -14.53
CA THR A 15 7.02 -8.99 -14.04
C THR A 15 7.01 -9.06 -12.51
N LYS A 16 8.08 -9.56 -11.88
CA LYS A 16 8.27 -9.55 -10.41
C LYS A 16 8.41 -8.14 -9.80
N ARG A 17 8.02 -7.09 -10.52
CA ARG A 17 8.12 -5.66 -10.14
C ARG A 17 6.76 -5.04 -9.84
N HIS A 18 5.70 -5.84 -9.85
CA HIS A 18 4.35 -5.42 -9.48
C HIS A 18 3.96 -6.06 -8.15
N LEU A 19 3.34 -5.28 -7.27
CA LEU A 19 2.75 -5.73 -6.02
C LEU A 19 1.27 -5.34 -6.04
N ASP A 20 0.43 -6.36 -6.15
CA ASP A 20 -1.03 -6.25 -6.02
C ASP A 20 -1.39 -6.56 -4.57
N LEU A 21 -2.01 -5.60 -3.89
CA LEU A 21 -2.43 -5.71 -2.50
C LEU A 21 -3.95 -5.78 -2.37
N ASP A 22 -4.69 -5.94 -3.47
CA ASP A 22 -6.16 -5.87 -3.42
C ASP A 22 -6.59 -4.59 -2.67
N TRP A 23 -7.67 -4.65 -1.88
CA TRP A 23 -8.11 -3.56 -1.01
C TRP A 23 -7.38 -3.47 0.36
N TRP A 24 -6.29 -4.22 0.57
CA TRP A 24 -5.57 -4.23 1.86
C TRP A 24 -4.89 -2.91 2.26
N PRO A 25 -4.42 -2.04 1.34
CA PRO A 25 -3.78 -0.78 1.73
C PRO A 25 -4.70 0.06 2.64
N TYR A 26 -6.00 0.08 2.36
CA TYR A 26 -6.99 0.80 3.18
C TYR A 26 -6.96 0.36 4.65
N LEU A 27 -6.89 -0.96 4.91
CA LEU A 27 -6.86 -1.49 6.27
C LEU A 27 -5.48 -1.36 6.91
N LEU A 28 -4.43 -1.45 6.10
CA LEU A 28 -3.06 -1.35 6.57
C LEU A 28 -2.69 0.08 7.00
N GLU A 29 -3.20 1.10 6.29
CA GLU A 29 -3.12 2.50 6.71
C GLU A 29 -3.73 2.73 8.09
N ARG A 30 -4.94 2.21 8.32
CA ARG A 30 -5.58 2.30 9.63
C ARG A 30 -4.80 1.59 10.71
N ALA A 31 -4.22 0.43 10.41
CA ALA A 31 -3.37 -0.28 11.35
C ALA A 31 -2.09 0.52 11.68
N TYR A 32 -1.51 1.23 10.71
CA TYR A 32 -0.39 2.13 10.93
C TYR A 32 -0.77 3.36 11.76
N GLU A 33 -1.95 3.96 11.53
CA GLU A 33 -2.49 5.02 12.38
C GLU A 33 -2.62 4.55 13.84
N LEU A 34 -3.17 3.35 14.06
CA LEU A 34 -3.32 2.77 15.40
C LEU A 34 -1.96 2.41 16.05
N ALA A 35 -0.95 2.12 15.24
CA ALA A 35 0.43 1.87 15.70
C ALA A 35 1.24 3.16 15.93
N GLY A 36 0.69 4.34 15.57
CA GLY A 36 1.39 5.63 15.67
C GLY A 36 2.50 5.80 14.63
N THR A 37 2.32 5.21 13.44
CA THR A 37 3.24 5.28 12.30
C THR A 37 2.50 5.72 11.04
N GLU A 38 1.61 6.71 11.15
CA GLU A 38 0.76 7.21 10.06
C GLU A 38 1.56 7.72 8.84
N GLU A 39 2.83 8.10 9.02
CA GLU A 39 3.72 8.48 7.92
C GLU A 39 3.94 7.36 6.90
N LEU A 40 3.74 6.10 7.29
CA LEU A 40 3.84 4.94 6.41
C LEU A 40 2.69 4.88 5.37
N ALA A 41 1.62 5.67 5.53
CA ALA A 41 0.58 5.81 4.52
C ALA A 41 1.14 6.34 3.18
N ARG A 42 2.28 7.06 3.21
CA ARG A 42 3.01 7.47 2.00
C ARG A 42 3.43 6.29 1.11
N ALA A 43 3.50 5.06 1.64
CA ALA A 43 3.71 3.83 0.87
C ALA A 43 2.55 3.46 -0.08
N PHE A 44 1.38 4.09 0.07
CA PHE A 44 0.19 3.80 -0.74
C PHE A 44 -0.32 5.01 -1.53
N HIS A 45 0.11 6.21 -1.14
CA HIS A 45 -0.31 7.49 -1.74
C HIS A 45 0.83 8.26 -2.43
N GLY A 46 2.07 7.77 -2.32
CA GLY A 46 3.25 8.48 -2.81
C GLY A 46 3.38 9.90 -2.28
N ASP A 47 3.94 10.79 -3.09
CA ASP A 47 4.13 12.20 -2.72
C ASP A 47 2.89 13.09 -2.95
N GLY A 48 1.74 12.49 -3.26
CA GLY A 48 0.49 13.21 -3.52
C GLY A 48 0.49 14.02 -4.83
N VAL A 49 1.57 14.00 -5.60
CA VAL A 49 1.62 14.56 -6.95
C VAL A 49 1.16 13.50 -7.94
N GLU A 50 0.08 13.82 -8.65
CA GLU A 50 -0.43 12.95 -9.71
C GLU A 50 0.59 12.83 -10.85
N ILE A 51 0.89 11.59 -11.21
CA ILE A 51 1.62 11.20 -12.41
C ILE A 51 0.66 10.49 -13.34
N ASN A 52 0.91 10.50 -14.65
CA ASN A 52 0.03 9.85 -15.64
C ASN A 52 -1.49 10.22 -15.57
N PRO A 53 -1.89 11.50 -15.70
CA PRO A 53 -3.31 11.88 -15.68
C PRO A 53 -4.18 11.19 -16.74
N GLY A 54 -3.58 10.67 -17.81
CA GLY A 54 -4.30 9.90 -18.84
C GLY A 54 -4.86 8.57 -18.37
N TYR A 55 -4.36 8.02 -17.23
CA TYR A 55 -4.93 6.81 -16.63
C TYR A 55 -6.39 7.00 -16.20
N ARG A 56 -6.81 8.25 -15.93
CA ARG A 56 -8.20 8.59 -15.61
C ARG A 56 -9.21 8.20 -16.68
N ASP A 57 -8.78 8.04 -17.93
CA ASP A 57 -9.63 7.62 -19.03
C ASP A 57 -9.70 6.08 -19.17
N HIS A 58 -8.96 5.32 -18.35
CA HIS A 58 -8.94 3.86 -18.40
C HIS A 58 -10.21 3.27 -17.76
N PRO A 59 -10.84 2.26 -18.39
CA PRO A 59 -11.95 1.54 -17.77
C PRO A 59 -11.59 0.97 -16.39
N ALA A 60 -12.51 1.08 -15.43
CA ALA A 60 -12.36 0.63 -14.04
C ALA A 60 -11.36 1.41 -13.16
N THR A 61 -10.74 2.50 -13.64
CA THR A 61 -9.95 3.36 -12.72
C THR A 61 -10.82 3.93 -11.60
N ILE A 62 -10.27 4.00 -10.38
CA ILE A 62 -10.90 4.73 -9.28
C ILE A 62 -10.49 6.21 -9.36
N TRP A 63 -11.41 7.05 -9.83
CA TRP A 63 -11.13 8.48 -10.09
C TRP A 63 -10.59 9.24 -8.87
N ASP A 64 -11.07 8.90 -7.67
CA ASP A 64 -10.68 9.56 -6.41
C ASP A 64 -9.26 9.20 -5.95
N HIS A 65 -8.61 8.25 -6.63
CA HIS A 65 -7.26 7.78 -6.32
C HIS A 65 -6.33 8.02 -7.52
N PRO A 66 -5.74 9.23 -7.64
CA PRO A 66 -4.83 9.54 -8.73
C PRO A 66 -3.62 8.59 -8.71
N VAL A 67 -3.08 8.30 -9.90
CA VAL A 67 -1.80 7.60 -9.97
C VAL A 67 -0.73 8.50 -9.38
N THR A 68 0.00 8.01 -8.41
CA THR A 68 1.06 8.76 -7.72
C THR A 68 2.36 7.97 -7.74
N GLY A 69 3.45 8.62 -7.36
CA GLY A 69 4.75 7.98 -7.35
C GLY A 69 5.65 8.42 -6.22
N LEU A 70 6.70 7.63 -6.02
CA LEU A 70 7.88 7.97 -5.24
C LEU A 70 9.08 7.82 -6.17
N ASP A 71 9.95 8.83 -6.17
CA ASP A 71 11.27 8.71 -6.79
C ASP A 71 12.16 7.73 -5.97
N PRO A 72 13.35 7.34 -6.48
CA PRO A 72 14.20 6.38 -5.77
C PRO A 72 14.59 6.82 -4.35
N ALA A 73 14.73 8.12 -4.09
CA ALA A 73 15.03 8.63 -2.75
C ALA A 73 13.83 8.45 -1.80
N GLY A 74 12.62 8.80 -2.26
CA GLY A 74 11.37 8.55 -1.53
C GLY A 74 11.14 7.06 -1.26
N VAL A 75 11.47 6.18 -2.22
CA VAL A 75 11.40 4.73 -2.04
C VAL A 75 12.38 4.24 -0.96
N ALA A 76 13.60 4.77 -0.93
CA ALA A 76 14.59 4.46 0.10
C ALA A 76 14.13 4.91 1.49
N ASP A 77 13.55 6.10 1.60
CA ASP A 77 13.00 6.63 2.86
C ASP A 77 11.89 5.73 3.40
N ILE A 78 10.94 5.33 2.55
CA ILE A 78 9.84 4.43 2.93
C ILE A 78 10.37 3.04 3.28
N ALA A 79 11.35 2.52 2.54
CA ALA A 79 11.97 1.24 2.86
C ALA A 79 12.65 1.25 4.24
N LEU A 80 13.26 2.36 4.65
CA LEU A 80 13.84 2.53 5.99
C LEU A 80 12.74 2.64 7.05
N ALA A 81 11.70 3.45 6.81
CA ALA A 81 10.58 3.60 7.74
C ALA A 81 9.84 2.27 7.97
N LEU A 82 9.57 1.50 6.92
CA LEU A 82 8.94 0.17 7.04
C LEU A 82 9.80 -0.86 7.81
N GLN A 83 11.09 -0.61 7.99
CA GLN A 83 11.97 -1.47 8.80
C GLN A 83 11.97 -1.11 10.29
N THR A 84 11.49 0.09 10.66
CA THR A 84 11.45 0.51 12.08
C THR A 84 10.28 -0.11 12.84
N ILE A 85 9.22 -0.51 12.13
CA ILE A 85 8.07 -1.20 12.68
C ILE A 85 8.17 -2.72 12.40
N SER A 86 7.85 -3.54 13.40
CA SER A 86 7.83 -4.99 13.25
C SER A 86 6.42 -5.49 12.92
N PRO A 87 6.26 -6.64 12.24
CA PRO A 87 4.95 -7.23 11.99
C PRO A 87 4.13 -7.45 13.28
N GLU A 88 4.79 -7.73 14.40
CA GLU A 88 4.17 -7.91 15.70
C GLU A 88 3.58 -6.62 16.26
N VAL A 89 4.19 -5.46 15.97
CA VAL A 89 3.62 -4.15 16.32
C VAL A 89 2.34 -3.91 15.54
N VAL A 90 2.34 -4.20 14.24
CA VAL A 90 1.14 -4.11 13.38
C VAL A 90 0.05 -5.05 13.90
N ARG A 91 0.41 -6.30 14.22
CA ARG A 91 -0.52 -7.29 14.81
C ARG A 91 -1.13 -6.79 16.11
N ALA A 92 -0.32 -6.20 17.00
CA ALA A 92 -0.77 -5.72 18.31
C ALA A 92 -1.67 -4.48 18.23
N ALA A 93 -1.57 -3.69 17.15
CA ALA A 93 -2.41 -2.52 16.92
C ALA A 93 -3.87 -2.88 16.54
N VAL A 94 -4.08 -4.09 16.01
CA VAL A 94 -5.41 -4.56 15.58
C VAL A 94 -6.25 -4.97 16.79
N PRO A 95 -7.43 -4.37 17.01
CA PRO A 95 -8.31 -4.77 18.12
C PRO A 95 -8.79 -6.21 17.97
N SER A 96 -8.98 -6.91 19.09
CA SER A 96 -9.58 -8.25 19.10
C SER A 96 -11.10 -8.24 19.27
N ASP A 97 -11.67 -7.13 19.76
CA ASP A 97 -13.10 -6.97 19.95
C ASP A 97 -13.80 -6.60 18.62
N PRO A 98 -14.85 -7.33 18.20
CA PRO A 98 -15.51 -7.08 16.91
C PRO A 98 -16.15 -5.68 16.76
N GLU A 99 -16.62 -5.07 17.84
CA GLU A 99 -17.20 -3.72 17.80
C GLU A 99 -16.07 -2.70 17.67
N GLU A 100 -14.97 -2.87 18.40
CA GLU A 100 -13.78 -2.04 18.23
C GLU A 100 -13.15 -2.16 16.84
N ILE A 101 -13.15 -3.35 16.24
CA ILE A 101 -12.70 -3.57 14.85
C ILE A 101 -13.54 -2.71 13.90
N GLU A 102 -14.87 -2.76 13.96
CA GLU A 102 -15.70 -1.95 13.06
C GLU A 102 -15.50 -0.44 13.28
N VAL A 103 -15.36 0.00 14.53
CA VAL A 103 -15.16 1.42 14.84
C VAL A 103 -13.79 1.93 14.35
N LYS A 104 -12.72 1.17 14.54
CA LYS A 104 -11.35 1.62 14.26
C LYS A 104 -10.86 1.27 12.85
N LEU A 105 -11.25 0.13 12.32
CA LEU A 105 -10.80 -0.41 11.02
C LEU A 105 -11.92 -0.46 9.97
N GLY A 106 -13.17 -0.20 10.36
CA GLY A 106 -14.32 -0.15 9.45
C GLY A 106 -15.05 -1.49 9.29
N ARG A 107 -16.21 -1.44 8.63
CA ARG A 107 -17.11 -2.60 8.47
C ARG A 107 -16.48 -3.74 7.67
N THR A 108 -15.66 -3.45 6.67
CA THR A 108 -14.98 -4.48 5.86
C THR A 108 -14.05 -5.34 6.71
N ALA A 109 -13.34 -4.73 7.66
CA ALA A 109 -12.47 -5.45 8.61
C ALA A 109 -13.27 -6.39 9.51
N ARG A 110 -14.46 -5.95 9.97
CA ARG A 110 -15.36 -6.78 10.79
C ARG A 110 -15.83 -8.03 10.07
N THR A 111 -16.01 -7.95 8.75
CA THR A 111 -16.48 -9.09 7.93
C THR A 111 -15.37 -10.04 7.50
N PHE A 112 -14.11 -9.77 7.86
CA PHE A 112 -13.00 -10.65 7.55
C PHE A 112 -13.14 -11.99 8.29
N ASP A 113 -13.12 -13.09 7.53
CA ASP A 113 -13.12 -14.43 8.08
C ASP A 113 -11.67 -14.88 8.33
N GLY A 114 -11.29 -15.02 9.60
CA GLY A 114 -9.96 -15.45 10.02
C GLY A 114 -9.27 -14.49 10.99
N ASP A 115 -7.95 -14.65 11.12
CA ASP A 115 -7.11 -13.82 12.00
C ASP A 115 -6.68 -12.54 11.27
N LEU A 116 -7.51 -11.49 11.37
CA LEU A 116 -7.25 -10.19 10.74
C LEU A 116 -5.89 -9.60 11.16
N ALA A 117 -5.53 -9.75 12.44
CA ALA A 117 -4.28 -9.23 12.97
C ALA A 117 -3.06 -9.96 12.37
N ALA A 118 -3.13 -11.28 12.23
CA ALA A 118 -2.12 -12.05 11.50
C ALA A 118 -2.02 -11.61 10.04
N HIS A 119 -3.16 -11.44 9.38
CA HIS A 119 -3.22 -11.10 7.97
C HIS A 119 -2.60 -9.72 7.71
N LEU A 120 -2.95 -8.71 8.50
CA LEU A 120 -2.36 -7.36 8.36
C LEU A 120 -0.85 -7.34 8.65
N ALA A 121 -0.37 -8.15 9.60
CA ALA A 121 1.07 -8.32 9.84
C ALA A 121 1.80 -8.98 8.66
N GLU A 122 1.15 -9.93 7.99
CA GLU A 122 1.65 -10.53 6.75
C GLU A 122 1.69 -9.50 5.61
N GLN A 123 0.62 -8.73 5.41
CA GLN A 123 0.58 -7.67 4.40
C GLN A 123 1.66 -6.62 4.63
N HIS A 124 1.87 -6.19 5.89
CA HIS A 124 2.99 -5.31 6.24
C HIS A 124 4.34 -5.90 5.79
N THR A 125 4.57 -7.19 6.05
CA THR A 125 5.80 -7.89 5.64
C THR A 125 5.99 -7.87 4.12
N VAL A 126 4.92 -8.08 3.37
CA VAL A 126 4.92 -8.02 1.89
C VAL A 126 5.30 -6.62 1.40
N VAL A 127 4.68 -5.57 1.95
CA VAL A 127 4.98 -4.16 1.59
C VAL A 127 6.42 -3.81 1.92
N ARG A 128 6.89 -4.15 3.13
CA ARG A 128 8.28 -3.95 3.56
C ARG A 128 9.26 -4.62 2.61
N ASP A 129 9.01 -5.87 2.23
CA ASP A 129 9.90 -6.61 1.33
C ASP A 129 9.91 -6.08 -0.10
N PHE A 130 8.77 -5.55 -0.56
CA PHE A 130 8.67 -4.88 -1.85
C PHE A 130 9.52 -3.60 -1.88
N TYR A 131 9.29 -2.68 -0.93
CA TYR A 131 10.04 -1.42 -0.84
C TYR A 131 11.52 -1.64 -0.62
N ARG A 132 11.92 -2.61 0.22
CA ARG A 132 13.33 -3.00 0.39
C ARG A 132 13.98 -3.42 -0.92
N LYS A 133 13.29 -4.23 -1.73
CA LYS A 133 13.82 -4.68 -3.03
C LYS A 133 13.90 -3.52 -4.03
N ALA A 134 12.87 -2.67 -4.10
CA ALA A 134 12.88 -1.49 -4.97
C ALA A 134 14.02 -0.53 -4.59
N ALA A 135 14.19 -0.22 -3.31
CA ALA A 135 15.28 0.61 -2.80
C ALA A 135 16.67 0.03 -3.12
N SER A 136 16.85 -1.29 -2.98
CA SER A 136 18.14 -1.95 -3.29
C SER A 136 18.53 -1.88 -4.77
N ARG A 137 17.60 -1.49 -5.64
CA ARG A 137 17.77 -1.39 -7.09
C ARG A 137 17.71 0.05 -7.60
N ASP A 138 17.58 1.03 -6.71
CA ASP A 138 17.40 2.44 -7.07
C ASP A 138 16.18 2.67 -7.98
N GLU A 139 15.09 1.94 -7.69
CA GLU A 139 13.85 1.97 -8.49
C GLU A 139 12.83 2.96 -7.92
N ALA A 140 12.15 3.69 -8.80
CA ALA A 140 10.94 4.43 -8.47
C ALA A 140 9.74 3.48 -8.29
N VAL A 141 8.75 3.89 -7.49
CA VAL A 141 7.49 3.14 -7.29
C VAL A 141 6.33 4.00 -7.75
N VAL A 142 5.40 3.38 -8.48
CA VAL A 142 4.16 3.96 -8.96
C VAL A 142 3.01 3.23 -8.25
N MET A 143 2.03 3.98 -7.76
CA MET A 143 0.85 3.47 -7.07
C MET A 143 -0.40 3.93 -7.81
N TRP A 144 -1.36 3.02 -7.96
CA TRP A 144 -2.67 3.30 -8.51
C TRP A 144 -3.69 2.34 -7.90
N TRP A 145 -4.96 2.68 -8.04
CA TRP A 145 -6.09 1.87 -7.57
C TRP A 145 -7.02 1.57 -8.76
N ASP A 146 -7.47 0.33 -8.86
CA ASP A 146 -8.35 -0.20 -9.91
C ASP A 146 -9.61 -0.92 -9.36
#